data_AF-A0AB74LP74-F1
#
_entry.id   AF-A0AB74LP74-F1
#
_cell.length_a   1.000
_cell.length_b   1.000
_cell.length_c   1.000
_cell.angle_alpha   90.00
_cell.angle_beta   90.00
_cell.angle_gamma   90.00
#
_symmetry.space_group_name_H-M   'P 1'
#
loop_
_entity.id
_entity.type
_entity.pdbx_description
1 polymer ?
#
loop_
_entity_poly.entity_id
_entity_poly.type
_entity_poly.pdbx_seq_one_letter_code
_entity_poly.pdbx_strand_id
1 'polypeptide(L)'
;MVNFSVLPPEINSGRMFFGAGSGPMLAAAAAWDGLAAELGLAAESFGLVTSGLAGGSGQAWQGAAAAAMVVAAAPYAGWLAAAAARAGGAAVQAKAVAGAFEAARAAMVDPVVVAANRSAFVQLVLSNVFGQNAPAIAAAEATYEQMWAADVAAMVGYHGGASAAAALAPWQQAVPGLLGLLDSAQSSAQAVTAQAVGSTVPGPLQGINFGFGNIGSLNLGSGNTGDTNVGSGNIGNTNLGGGNIGSFNLGSGNQGDINLGIGNVGNLNLGSGNFGSQNLGSGNIGSTNVGSGNIGSTNVGSGNIGSTNVGSGNIGDTNFGNGNNGNFNFGSGNTGSNNIGFGNTGSGNFGFGNTGNNNIGIGLTGDGQIGIGGLNSGSGNIGFGNSGTGNVGLFNSGTGNVGFGNSGTANTGFGNAGNVNTGFWNGGSTNTGLANAGAGNTGFFDAGNYNFGSLNAGNINSSFVGRG
;
A
#
# COMPACT_ATOMS: atom_id res chain seq x y z
N MET A 1 -16.86 24.62 -10.44
CA MET A 1 -16.95 23.98 -11.76
C MET A 1 -15.60 24.13 -12.45
N VAL A 2 -15.05 23.07 -13.04
CA VAL A 2 -13.85 23.19 -13.88
C VAL A 2 -14.29 23.71 -15.24
N ASN A 3 -13.66 24.77 -15.73
CA ASN A 3 -13.91 25.25 -17.09
C ASN A 3 -12.85 24.64 -18.02
N PHE A 4 -13.26 23.76 -18.93
CA PHE A 4 -12.35 23.10 -19.88
C PHE A 4 -11.94 24.00 -21.04
N SER A 5 -12.72 25.05 -21.34
CA SER A 5 -12.45 26.01 -22.43
C SER A 5 -11.28 26.97 -22.19
N VAL A 6 -10.72 26.99 -20.98
CA VAL A 6 -9.50 27.76 -20.65
C VAL A 6 -8.24 26.89 -20.57
N LEU A 7 -8.36 25.59 -20.86
CA LEU A 7 -7.25 24.65 -20.88
C LEU A 7 -6.93 24.30 -22.34
N PRO A 8 -5.66 24.40 -22.79
CA PRO A 8 -5.28 24.05 -24.15
C PRO A 8 -5.37 22.53 -24.39
N PRO A 9 -5.42 22.07 -25.66
CA PRO A 9 -5.56 20.65 -26.01
C PRO A 9 -4.46 19.77 -25.38
N GLU A 10 -3.21 20.24 -25.27
CA GLU A 10 -2.14 19.50 -24.58
C GLU A 10 -2.52 19.07 -23.15
N ILE A 11 -3.32 19.87 -22.45
CA ILE A 11 -3.77 19.61 -21.07
C ILE A 11 -5.06 18.78 -21.05
N ASN A 12 -6.02 19.05 -21.93
CA ASN A 12 -7.28 18.29 -21.98
C ASN A 12 -7.03 16.87 -22.51
N SER A 13 -6.36 16.73 -23.66
CA SER A 13 -5.86 15.46 -24.19
C SER A 13 -5.01 14.73 -23.15
N GLY A 14 -3.97 15.37 -22.60
CA GLY A 14 -3.07 14.73 -21.64
C GLY A 14 -3.80 14.14 -20.42
N ARG A 15 -4.73 14.90 -19.82
CA ARG A 15 -5.52 14.44 -18.66
C ARG A 15 -6.45 13.26 -18.96
N MET A 16 -6.88 13.08 -20.20
CA MET A 16 -7.75 11.98 -20.61
C MET A 16 -6.97 10.70 -20.93
N PHE A 17 -5.75 10.83 -21.48
CA PHE A 17 -4.92 9.69 -21.87
C PHE A 17 -4.01 9.16 -20.75
N PHE A 18 -3.71 9.94 -19.71
CA PHE A 18 -2.97 9.46 -18.53
C PHE A 18 -3.90 8.92 -17.43
N GLY A 19 -3.56 7.76 -16.87
CA GLY A 19 -4.25 7.16 -15.72
C GLY A 19 -4.50 5.66 -15.90
N ALA A 20 -5.23 5.05 -14.95
CA ALA A 20 -5.53 3.61 -14.94
C ALA A 20 -6.70 3.20 -15.90
N GLY A 21 -7.30 4.17 -16.61
CA GLY A 21 -8.47 3.95 -17.47
C GLY A 21 -9.74 3.56 -16.73
N SER A 22 -10.73 3.03 -17.45
CA SER A 22 -12.02 2.61 -16.89
C SER A 22 -11.98 1.30 -16.07
N GLY A 23 -10.91 0.52 -16.16
CA GLY A 23 -10.78 -0.82 -15.56
C GLY A 23 -11.19 -0.90 -14.07
N PRO A 24 -10.66 -0.05 -13.18
CA PRO A 24 -11.06 -0.04 -11.76
C PRO A 24 -12.54 0.26 -11.53
N MET A 25 -13.16 1.12 -12.36
CA MET A 25 -14.58 1.44 -12.27
C MET A 25 -15.46 0.26 -12.74
N LEU A 26 -15.03 -0.44 -13.79
CA LEU A 26 -15.72 -1.66 -14.26
C LEU A 26 -15.59 -2.81 -13.26
N ALA A 27 -14.45 -2.96 -12.58
CA ALA A 27 -14.28 -3.91 -11.49
C ALA A 27 -15.19 -3.58 -10.29
N ALA A 28 -15.30 -2.30 -9.92
CA ALA A 28 -16.26 -1.86 -8.90
C ALA A 28 -17.71 -2.13 -9.31
N ALA A 29 -18.07 -1.93 -10.58
CA ALA A 29 -19.40 -2.26 -11.09
C ALA A 29 -19.72 -3.76 -10.96
N ALA A 30 -18.77 -4.64 -11.30
CA ALA A 30 -18.93 -6.09 -11.14
C ALA A 30 -19.08 -6.50 -9.67
N ALA A 31 -18.37 -5.85 -8.74
CA ALA A 31 -18.56 -6.07 -7.31
C ALA A 31 -19.96 -5.63 -6.83
N TRP A 32 -20.49 -4.52 -7.34
CA TRP A 32 -21.86 -4.08 -7.06
C TRP A 32 -22.93 -5.01 -7.66
N ASP A 33 -22.72 -5.56 -8.88
CA ASP A 33 -23.59 -6.60 -9.44
C ASP A 33 -23.59 -7.86 -8.55
N GLY A 34 -22.41 -8.29 -8.08
CA GLY A 34 -22.26 -9.44 -7.19
C GLY A 34 -23.00 -9.25 -5.86
N LEU A 35 -22.84 -8.07 -5.23
CA LEU A 35 -23.60 -7.73 -4.01
C LEU A 35 -25.11 -7.69 -4.26
N ALA A 36 -25.56 -7.20 -5.43
CA ALA A 36 -26.97 -7.21 -5.80
C ALA A 36 -27.53 -8.64 -5.90
N ALA A 37 -26.76 -9.56 -6.50
CA ALA A 37 -27.14 -10.97 -6.61
C ALA A 37 -27.23 -11.64 -5.23
N GLU A 38 -26.21 -11.49 -4.38
CA GLU A 38 -26.21 -12.05 -3.01
C GLU A 38 -27.36 -11.53 -2.15
N LEU A 39 -27.66 -10.22 -2.19
CA LEU A 39 -28.78 -9.62 -1.48
C LEU A 39 -30.15 -10.10 -2.03
N GLY A 40 -30.24 -10.32 -3.35
CA GLY A 40 -31.44 -10.89 -3.99
C GLY A 40 -31.68 -12.34 -3.53
N LEU A 41 -30.64 -13.18 -3.59
CA LEU A 41 -30.68 -14.56 -3.11
C LEU A 41 -30.99 -14.63 -1.60
N ALA A 42 -30.46 -13.71 -0.80
CA ALA A 42 -30.80 -13.61 0.62
C ALA A 42 -32.29 -13.27 0.84
N ALA A 43 -32.85 -12.34 0.05
CA ALA A 43 -34.27 -12.00 0.11
C ALA A 43 -35.17 -13.18 -0.27
N GLU A 44 -34.84 -13.87 -1.37
CA GLU A 44 -35.56 -15.06 -1.84
C GLU A 44 -35.47 -16.21 -0.84
N SER A 45 -34.27 -16.52 -0.34
CA SER A 45 -34.04 -17.57 0.67
C SER A 45 -34.82 -17.30 1.96
N PHE A 46 -34.77 -16.06 2.47
CA PHE A 46 -35.56 -15.65 3.64
C PHE A 46 -37.07 -15.74 3.38
N GLY A 47 -37.53 -15.36 2.19
CA GLY A 47 -38.91 -15.55 1.74
C GLY A 47 -39.33 -17.02 1.70
N LEU A 48 -38.49 -17.90 1.15
CA LEU A 48 -38.75 -19.34 1.07
C LEU A 48 -38.77 -20.02 2.44
N VAL A 49 -37.87 -19.64 3.36
CA VAL A 49 -37.88 -20.16 4.73
C VAL A 49 -39.14 -19.72 5.49
N THR A 50 -39.53 -18.45 5.37
CA THR A 50 -40.72 -17.91 6.06
C THR A 50 -42.03 -18.47 5.49
N SER A 51 -42.19 -18.52 4.15
CA SER A 51 -43.36 -19.16 3.53
C SER A 51 -43.37 -20.68 3.72
N GLY A 52 -42.19 -21.31 3.67
CA GLY A 52 -42.02 -22.74 3.90
C GLY A 52 -42.43 -23.13 5.32
N LEU A 53 -42.13 -22.30 6.33
CA LEU A 53 -42.49 -22.49 7.73
C LEU A 53 -43.98 -22.26 8.02
N ALA A 54 -44.67 -21.40 7.26
CA ALA A 54 -46.02 -20.94 7.57
C ALA A 54 -47.13 -21.33 6.56
N GLY A 55 -46.80 -21.88 5.40
CA GLY A 55 -47.79 -22.17 4.34
C GLY A 55 -47.43 -23.26 3.32
N GLY A 56 -46.29 -23.95 3.45
CA GLY A 56 -45.90 -25.03 2.54
C GLY A 56 -46.73 -26.32 2.70
N SER A 57 -46.85 -27.11 1.63
CA SER A 57 -47.67 -28.34 1.55
C SER A 57 -47.13 -29.56 2.32
N GLY A 58 -46.51 -29.33 3.48
CA GLY A 58 -45.92 -30.35 4.37
C GLY A 58 -45.69 -29.84 5.80
N GLN A 59 -46.50 -28.89 6.27
CA GLN A 59 -46.24 -28.11 7.49
C GLN A 59 -46.96 -28.58 8.75
N ALA A 60 -46.24 -28.46 9.88
CA ALA A 60 -46.68 -28.81 11.23
C ALA A 60 -47.07 -27.59 12.08
N TRP A 61 -46.82 -26.35 11.62
CA TRP A 61 -47.22 -25.12 12.33
C TRP A 61 -48.22 -24.32 11.47
N GLN A 62 -49.45 -24.14 11.98
CA GLN A 62 -50.54 -23.46 11.29
C GLN A 62 -51.35 -22.61 12.27
N GLY A 63 -52.10 -21.62 11.75
CA GLY A 63 -52.99 -20.75 12.53
C GLY A 63 -52.48 -19.32 12.71
N ALA A 64 -53.18 -18.55 13.55
CA ALA A 64 -52.98 -17.09 13.68
C ALA A 64 -51.54 -16.68 14.04
N ALA A 65 -50.82 -17.48 14.82
CA ALA A 65 -49.42 -17.21 15.19
C ALA A 65 -48.47 -17.33 13.98
N ALA A 66 -48.65 -18.34 13.13
CA ALA A 66 -47.86 -18.51 11.90
C ALA A 66 -48.15 -17.37 10.91
N ALA A 67 -49.42 -16.96 10.77
CA ALA A 67 -49.81 -15.82 9.94
C ALA A 67 -49.18 -14.49 10.43
N ALA A 68 -49.17 -14.24 11.74
CA ALA A 68 -48.54 -13.07 12.34
C ALA A 68 -47.01 -13.04 12.10
N MET A 69 -46.35 -14.20 12.16
CA MET A 69 -44.91 -14.34 11.89
C MET A 69 -44.54 -13.95 10.45
N VAL A 70 -45.33 -14.38 9.45
CA VAL A 70 -45.12 -13.99 8.04
C VAL A 70 -45.27 -12.48 7.87
N VAL A 71 -46.28 -11.87 8.50
CA VAL A 71 -46.49 -10.41 8.44
C VAL A 71 -45.33 -9.65 9.08
N ALA A 72 -44.80 -10.10 10.21
CA ALA A 72 -43.65 -9.50 10.88
C ALA A 72 -42.33 -9.64 10.09
N ALA A 73 -42.18 -10.73 9.33
CA ALA A 73 -40.99 -10.99 8.52
C ALA A 73 -40.94 -10.16 7.21
N ALA A 74 -42.10 -9.84 6.63
CA ALA A 74 -42.20 -9.21 5.32
C ALA A 74 -41.39 -7.90 5.15
N PRO A 75 -41.31 -6.96 6.12
CA PRO A 75 -40.52 -5.75 5.96
C PRO A 75 -39.00 -5.98 5.85
N TYR A 76 -38.46 -7.03 6.47
CA TYR A 76 -37.04 -7.38 6.33
C TYR A 76 -36.74 -7.99 4.95
N ALA A 77 -37.63 -8.84 4.43
CA ALA A 77 -37.53 -9.35 3.07
C ALA A 77 -37.60 -8.20 2.04
N GLY A 78 -38.52 -7.26 2.23
CA GLY A 78 -38.64 -6.06 1.40
C GLY A 78 -37.41 -5.15 1.48
N TRP A 79 -36.79 -5.03 2.66
CA TRP A 79 -35.53 -4.30 2.82
C TRP A 79 -34.38 -4.93 2.04
N LEU A 80 -34.21 -6.26 2.12
CA LEU A 80 -33.17 -6.98 1.36
C LEU A 80 -33.36 -6.80 -0.15
N ALA A 81 -34.59 -6.96 -0.66
CA ALA A 81 -34.90 -6.74 -2.08
C ALA A 81 -34.64 -5.29 -2.52
N ALA A 82 -34.97 -4.30 -1.68
CA ALA A 82 -34.67 -2.89 -1.95
C ALA A 82 -33.16 -2.58 -1.93
N ALA A 83 -32.39 -3.24 -1.05
CA ALA A 83 -30.93 -3.13 -1.01
C ALA A 83 -30.28 -3.76 -2.25
N ALA A 84 -30.76 -4.93 -2.69
CA ALA A 84 -30.34 -5.59 -3.93
C ALA A 84 -30.55 -4.69 -5.16
N ALA A 85 -31.76 -4.11 -5.30
CA ALA A 85 -32.07 -3.19 -6.40
C ALA A 85 -31.19 -1.93 -6.42
N ARG A 86 -30.83 -1.39 -5.24
CA ARG A 86 -29.89 -0.26 -5.12
C ARG A 86 -28.47 -0.63 -5.49
N ALA A 87 -27.98 -1.80 -5.08
CA ALA A 87 -26.67 -2.30 -5.47
C ALA A 87 -26.58 -2.49 -7.00
N GLY A 88 -27.60 -3.08 -7.63
CA GLY A 88 -27.69 -3.17 -9.10
C GLY A 88 -27.73 -1.80 -9.78
N GLY A 89 -28.47 -0.83 -9.20
CA GLY A 89 -28.46 0.56 -9.65
C GLY A 89 -27.06 1.20 -9.60
N ALA A 90 -26.30 0.97 -8.51
CA ALA A 90 -24.92 1.44 -8.39
C ALA A 90 -24.00 0.82 -9.45
N ALA A 91 -24.15 -0.47 -9.76
CA ALA A 91 -23.42 -1.13 -10.83
C ALA A 91 -23.71 -0.53 -12.22
N VAL A 92 -24.99 -0.26 -12.52
CA VAL A 92 -25.41 0.40 -13.78
C VAL A 92 -24.81 1.80 -13.89
N GLN A 93 -24.84 2.59 -12.81
CA GLN A 93 -24.24 3.93 -12.84
C GLN A 93 -22.71 3.91 -12.97
N ALA A 94 -22.02 2.98 -12.30
CA ALA A 94 -20.58 2.80 -12.47
C ALA A 94 -20.21 2.43 -13.92
N LYS A 95 -20.99 1.55 -14.57
CA LYS A 95 -20.85 1.24 -16.01
C LYS A 95 -21.11 2.47 -16.89
N ALA A 96 -22.09 3.30 -16.56
CA ALA A 96 -22.39 4.53 -17.30
C ALA A 96 -21.27 5.58 -17.18
N VAL A 97 -20.66 5.74 -15.98
CA VAL A 97 -19.48 6.61 -15.79
C VAL A 97 -18.28 6.10 -16.59
N ALA A 98 -18.00 4.79 -16.56
CA ALA A 98 -16.95 4.17 -17.36
C ALA A 98 -17.20 4.36 -18.87
N GLY A 99 -18.44 4.18 -19.34
CA GLY A 99 -18.83 4.43 -20.73
C GLY A 99 -18.66 5.89 -21.15
N ALA A 100 -19.01 6.84 -20.27
CA ALA A 100 -18.79 8.27 -20.51
C ALA A 100 -17.30 8.62 -20.63
N PHE A 101 -16.43 7.98 -19.82
CA PHE A 101 -14.97 8.13 -19.92
C PHE A 101 -14.45 7.59 -21.26
N GLU A 102 -14.79 6.36 -21.66
CA GLU A 102 -14.28 5.80 -22.92
C GLU A 102 -14.81 6.55 -24.15
N ALA A 103 -16.08 7.01 -24.12
CA ALA A 103 -16.64 7.86 -25.17
C ALA A 103 -15.90 9.20 -25.30
N ALA A 104 -15.57 9.83 -24.16
CA ALA A 104 -14.80 11.07 -24.15
C ALA A 104 -13.36 10.86 -24.63
N ARG A 105 -12.72 9.76 -24.23
CA ARG A 105 -11.38 9.38 -24.68
C ARG A 105 -11.32 9.10 -26.19
N ALA A 106 -12.35 8.46 -26.74
CA ALA A 106 -12.46 8.21 -28.18
C ALA A 106 -12.75 9.48 -29.00
N ALA A 107 -13.35 10.51 -28.40
CA ALA A 107 -13.61 11.80 -29.03
C ALA A 107 -12.48 12.84 -28.83
N MET A 108 -11.55 12.57 -27.91
CA MET A 108 -10.41 13.44 -27.60
C MET A 108 -9.35 13.37 -28.69
N VAL A 109 -8.63 14.47 -28.93
CA VAL A 109 -7.47 14.46 -29.81
C VAL A 109 -6.33 13.67 -29.16
N ASP A 110 -5.57 12.90 -29.95
CA ASP A 110 -4.39 12.21 -29.43
C ASP A 110 -3.25 13.21 -29.18
N PRO A 111 -2.58 13.19 -28.00
CA PRO A 111 -1.48 14.09 -27.67
C PRO A 111 -0.35 14.15 -28.73
N VAL A 112 -0.11 13.05 -29.47
CA VAL A 112 0.89 13.00 -30.55
C VAL A 112 0.49 13.88 -31.74
N VAL A 113 -0.81 14.00 -32.05
CA VAL A 113 -1.31 14.86 -33.12
C VAL A 113 -1.16 16.33 -32.74
N VAL A 114 -1.43 16.68 -31.47
CA VAL A 114 -1.20 18.04 -30.95
C VAL A 114 0.28 18.40 -31.03
N ALA A 115 1.18 17.51 -30.58
CA ALA A 115 2.63 17.71 -30.66
C ALA A 115 3.15 17.82 -32.11
N ALA A 116 2.62 17.02 -33.03
CA ALA A 116 2.94 17.10 -34.46
C ALA A 116 2.55 18.46 -35.06
N ASN A 117 1.37 18.99 -34.75
CA ASN A 117 0.96 20.33 -35.15
C ASN A 117 1.89 21.42 -34.58
N ARG A 118 2.21 21.39 -33.27
CA ARG A 118 3.08 22.40 -32.65
C ARG A 118 4.50 22.37 -33.21
N SER A 119 5.06 21.19 -33.47
CA SER A 119 6.39 21.07 -34.08
C SER A 119 6.41 21.58 -35.53
N ALA A 120 5.39 21.27 -36.33
CA ALA A 120 5.24 21.81 -37.68
C ALA A 120 5.10 23.34 -37.69
N PHE A 121 4.30 23.91 -36.79
CA PHE A 121 4.17 25.36 -36.60
C PHE A 121 5.53 26.02 -36.33
N VAL A 122 6.34 25.47 -35.42
CA VAL A 122 7.69 26.00 -35.11
C VAL A 122 8.60 25.96 -36.35
N GLN A 123 8.59 24.88 -37.14
CA GLN A 123 9.39 24.81 -38.36
C GLN A 123 8.95 25.82 -39.43
N LEU A 124 7.64 26.03 -39.59
CA LEU A 124 7.09 27.05 -40.49
C LEU A 124 7.49 28.46 -40.08
N VAL A 125 7.45 28.78 -38.78
CA VAL A 125 7.88 30.07 -38.22
C VAL A 125 9.38 30.29 -38.42
N LEU A 126 10.23 29.31 -38.09
CA LEU A 126 11.69 29.41 -38.23
C LEU A 126 12.15 29.61 -39.68
N SER A 127 11.40 29.08 -40.64
CA SER A 127 11.68 29.25 -42.08
C SER A 127 11.01 30.49 -42.71
N ASN A 128 10.23 31.27 -41.95
CA ASN A 128 9.42 32.38 -42.48
C ASN A 128 10.19 33.70 -42.72
N VAL A 129 11.46 33.64 -43.11
CA VAL A 129 12.37 34.81 -43.22
C VAL A 129 11.82 35.91 -44.14
N PHE A 130 11.07 35.52 -45.18
CA PHE A 130 10.48 36.44 -46.17
C PHE A 130 8.93 36.54 -46.09
N GLY A 131 8.31 36.06 -45.00
CA GLY A 131 6.85 36.09 -44.83
C GLY A 131 6.04 35.10 -45.68
N GLN A 132 6.70 34.32 -46.54
CA GLN A 132 6.07 33.40 -47.51
C GLN A 132 5.27 32.26 -46.85
N ASN A 133 5.62 31.85 -45.62
CA ASN A 133 4.92 30.79 -44.89
C ASN A 133 3.68 31.29 -44.13
N ALA A 134 3.37 32.59 -44.14
CA ALA A 134 2.25 33.14 -43.36
C ALA A 134 0.90 32.41 -43.56
N PRO A 135 0.48 31.99 -44.78
CA PRO A 135 -0.75 31.20 -44.95
C PRO A 135 -0.67 29.81 -44.31
N ALA A 136 0.51 29.16 -44.33
CA ALA A 136 0.71 27.85 -43.73
C ALA A 136 0.77 27.91 -42.20
N ILE A 137 1.34 28.98 -41.64
CA ILE A 137 1.32 29.27 -40.19
C ILE A 137 -0.13 29.44 -39.73
N ALA A 138 -0.92 30.27 -40.41
CA ALA A 138 -2.34 30.47 -40.10
C ALA A 138 -3.16 29.18 -40.23
N ALA A 139 -2.86 28.31 -41.19
CA ALA A 139 -3.51 27.00 -41.32
C ALA A 139 -3.12 26.04 -40.17
N ALA A 140 -1.87 26.06 -39.71
CA ALA A 140 -1.44 25.29 -38.55
C ALA A 140 -2.11 25.77 -37.26
N GLU A 141 -2.27 27.09 -37.08
CA GLU A 141 -3.03 27.69 -35.97
C GLU A 141 -4.52 27.34 -36.04
N ALA A 142 -5.17 27.46 -37.21
CA ALA A 142 -6.57 27.08 -37.38
C ALA A 142 -6.81 25.57 -37.09
N THR A 143 -5.85 24.71 -37.42
CA THR A 143 -5.88 23.29 -37.06
C THR A 143 -5.74 23.08 -35.54
N TYR A 144 -4.90 23.89 -34.87
CA TYR A 144 -4.76 23.87 -33.41
C TYR A 144 -6.06 24.27 -32.70
N GLU A 145 -6.70 25.35 -33.15
CA GLU A 145 -8.00 25.80 -32.63
C GLU A 145 -9.12 24.76 -32.83
N GLN A 146 -9.09 24.02 -33.96
CA GLN A 146 -10.01 22.89 -34.18
C GLN A 146 -9.78 21.74 -33.19
N MET A 147 -8.53 21.39 -32.90
CA MET A 147 -8.20 20.39 -31.88
C MET A 147 -8.64 20.86 -30.49
N TRP A 148 -8.43 22.13 -30.16
CA TRP A 148 -8.89 22.72 -28.90
C TRP A 148 -10.41 22.63 -28.76
N ALA A 149 -11.17 23.01 -29.80
CA ALA A 149 -12.62 22.93 -29.79
C ALA A 149 -13.15 21.48 -29.65
N ALA A 150 -12.49 20.51 -30.29
CA ALA A 150 -12.82 19.09 -30.16
C ALA A 150 -12.61 18.58 -28.72
N ASP A 151 -11.44 18.86 -28.13
CA ASP A 151 -11.12 18.48 -26.74
C ASP A 151 -12.09 19.10 -25.73
N VAL A 152 -12.47 20.37 -25.92
CA VAL A 152 -13.46 21.05 -25.06
C VAL A 152 -14.83 20.39 -25.20
N ALA A 153 -15.27 20.05 -26.42
CA ALA A 153 -16.52 19.34 -26.64
C ALA A 153 -16.52 17.95 -25.98
N ALA A 154 -15.42 17.20 -26.10
CA ALA A 154 -15.24 15.90 -25.46
C ALA A 154 -15.29 16.00 -23.91
N MET A 155 -14.61 16.97 -23.31
CA MET A 155 -14.64 17.18 -21.85
C MET A 155 -16.00 17.69 -21.33
N VAL A 156 -16.72 18.51 -22.09
CA VAL A 156 -18.08 18.93 -21.74
C VAL A 156 -19.05 17.76 -21.83
N GLY A 157 -18.94 16.93 -22.87
CA GLY A 157 -19.69 15.67 -23.01
C GLY A 157 -19.42 14.72 -21.86
N TYR A 158 -18.14 14.52 -21.49
CA TYR A 158 -17.74 13.71 -20.33
C TYR A 158 -18.37 14.23 -19.04
N HIS A 159 -18.24 15.53 -18.75
CA HIS A 159 -18.82 16.13 -17.56
C HIS A 159 -20.34 15.95 -17.51
N GLY A 160 -21.04 16.14 -18.63
CA GLY A 160 -22.48 15.91 -18.73
C GLY A 160 -22.87 14.46 -18.44
N GLY A 161 -22.25 13.51 -19.14
CA GLY A 161 -22.52 12.07 -18.97
C GLY A 161 -22.19 11.55 -17.58
N ALA A 162 -21.00 11.88 -17.05
CA ALA A 162 -20.59 11.47 -15.72
C ALA A 162 -21.44 12.12 -14.61
N SER A 163 -21.83 13.40 -14.74
CA SER A 163 -22.71 14.06 -13.75
C SER A 163 -24.11 13.44 -13.73
N ALA A 164 -24.65 13.08 -14.89
CA ALA A 164 -25.94 12.41 -14.99
C ALA A 164 -25.90 11.00 -14.37
N ALA A 165 -24.82 10.26 -14.60
CA ALA A 165 -24.63 8.92 -14.04
C ALA A 165 -24.35 8.94 -12.51
N ALA A 166 -23.71 9.98 -11.98
CA ALA A 166 -23.40 10.11 -10.56
C ALA A 166 -24.62 10.36 -9.63
N ALA A 167 -25.83 10.47 -10.18
CA ALA A 167 -27.06 10.75 -9.43
C ALA A 167 -27.60 9.51 -8.68
N LEU A 168 -26.90 9.07 -7.63
CA LEU A 168 -27.31 7.97 -6.75
C LEU A 168 -28.18 8.45 -5.58
N ALA A 169 -29.24 7.69 -5.25
CA ALA A 169 -30.12 7.98 -4.13
C ALA A 169 -29.49 7.57 -2.77
N PRO A 170 -29.63 8.38 -1.69
CA PRO A 170 -29.05 8.05 -0.39
C PRO A 170 -29.58 6.76 0.25
N TRP A 171 -28.67 6.01 0.91
CA TRP A 171 -29.00 4.77 1.62
C TRP A 171 -30.00 4.94 2.77
N GLN A 172 -30.10 6.13 3.37
CA GLN A 172 -31.03 6.42 4.48
C GLN A 172 -32.51 6.19 4.12
N GLN A 173 -32.88 6.26 2.84
CA GLN A 173 -34.24 5.99 2.36
C GLN A 173 -34.61 4.50 2.32
N ALA A 174 -33.74 3.58 2.77
CA ALA A 174 -34.03 2.15 2.78
C ALA A 174 -34.84 1.67 4.02
N VAL A 175 -34.87 2.45 5.11
CA VAL A 175 -35.43 2.04 6.41
C VAL A 175 -36.94 2.35 6.67
N PRO A 176 -37.80 2.84 5.74
CA PRO A 176 -39.25 2.93 6.01
C PRO A 176 -39.88 1.55 6.21
N GLY A 177 -40.13 1.17 7.46
CA GLY A 177 -40.80 -0.08 7.86
C GLY A 177 -40.11 -0.86 8.97
N LEU A 178 -38.77 -0.85 9.02
CA LEU A 178 -38.03 -1.57 10.06
C LEU A 178 -38.11 -0.85 11.42
N LEU A 179 -38.08 0.48 11.43
CA LEU A 179 -38.19 1.31 12.64
C LEU A 179 -39.47 1.03 13.45
N GLY A 180 -40.60 0.80 12.77
CA GLY A 180 -41.87 0.47 13.44
C GLY A 180 -41.93 -0.95 14.01
N LEU A 181 -41.05 -1.85 13.56
CA LEU A 181 -40.94 -3.21 14.11
C LEU A 181 -39.99 -3.27 15.31
N LEU A 182 -38.92 -2.48 15.35
CA LEU A 182 -38.02 -2.43 16.52
C LEU A 182 -38.77 -2.04 17.80
N ASP A 183 -39.64 -1.02 17.73
CA ASP A 183 -40.49 -0.57 18.83
C ASP A 183 -41.38 -1.71 19.39
N SER A 184 -41.82 -2.63 18.52
CA SER A 184 -42.64 -3.80 18.90
C SER A 184 -41.83 -5.04 19.31
N ALA A 185 -40.56 -5.14 18.90
CA ALA A 185 -39.68 -6.27 19.21
C ALA A 185 -38.93 -6.08 20.55
N GLN A 186 -38.71 -4.84 20.98
CA GLN A 186 -38.08 -4.53 22.27
C GLN A 186 -38.87 -5.06 23.49
N SER A 187 -40.17 -5.35 23.34
CA SER A 187 -40.99 -5.93 24.41
C SER A 187 -40.81 -7.44 24.66
N SER A 188 -40.04 -8.19 23.84
CA SER A 188 -40.04 -9.67 23.91
C SER A 188 -38.69 -10.39 23.86
N ALA A 189 -37.55 -9.71 23.95
CA ALA A 189 -36.22 -10.34 23.89
C ALA A 189 -35.34 -9.97 25.10
N GLN A 190 -35.36 -10.81 26.15
CA GLN A 190 -34.44 -10.73 27.29
C GLN A 190 -33.40 -11.86 27.27
N ALA A 191 -32.12 -11.48 27.50
CA ALA A 191 -30.92 -12.33 27.64
C ALA A 191 -30.51 -13.12 26.36
N VAL A 192 -29.24 -13.42 26.06
CA VAL A 192 -27.98 -13.54 26.83
C VAL A 192 -26.80 -13.05 25.96
N THR A 193 -25.78 -12.28 26.37
CA THR A 193 -25.56 -11.38 27.54
C THR A 193 -24.39 -10.44 27.20
N ALA A 194 -24.57 -9.12 27.40
CA ALA A 194 -23.58 -8.33 28.15
C ALA A 194 -24.07 -8.26 29.59
N GLN A 195 -23.22 -7.94 30.57
CA GLN A 195 -23.72 -7.66 31.92
C GLN A 195 -24.62 -6.43 31.87
N ALA A 196 -25.93 -6.65 31.91
CA ALA A 196 -26.87 -5.66 32.38
C ALA A 196 -26.51 -5.38 33.84
N VAL A 197 -25.62 -4.41 34.04
CA VAL A 197 -25.42 -3.80 35.34
C VAL A 197 -26.76 -3.19 35.69
N GLY A 198 -27.53 -3.89 36.53
CA GLY A 198 -28.81 -3.42 37.01
C GLY A 198 -28.63 -2.02 37.60
N SER A 199 -29.56 -1.11 37.30
CA SER A 199 -29.42 0.32 37.51
C SER A 199 -28.71 0.64 38.83
N THR A 200 -27.49 1.18 38.73
CA THR A 200 -26.70 1.59 39.89
C THR A 200 -27.23 2.86 40.53
N VAL A 201 -28.27 3.45 39.92
CA VAL A 201 -28.98 4.62 40.42
C VAL A 201 -29.82 4.22 41.64
N PRO A 202 -29.61 4.86 42.81
CA PRO A 202 -30.43 4.62 44.00
C PRO A 202 -31.92 4.80 43.72
N GLY A 203 -32.77 3.93 44.30
CA GLY A 203 -34.22 3.90 44.04
C GLY A 203 -34.93 5.26 43.97
N PRO A 204 -34.68 6.23 44.89
CA PRO A 204 -35.31 7.56 44.84
C PRO A 204 -34.98 8.41 43.60
N LEU A 205 -33.97 8.02 42.81
CA LEU A 205 -33.49 8.73 41.62
C LEU A 205 -33.82 8.00 40.31
N GLN A 206 -34.44 6.81 40.39
CA GLN A 206 -34.79 6.03 39.20
C GLN A 206 -35.92 6.69 38.39
N GLY A 207 -35.83 6.61 37.06
CA GLY A 207 -36.80 7.20 36.13
C GLY A 207 -36.74 8.72 35.97
N ILE A 208 -35.97 9.45 36.81
CA ILE A 208 -35.77 10.90 36.65
C ILE A 208 -34.92 11.15 35.40
N ASN A 209 -35.48 11.80 34.37
CA ASN A 209 -34.76 12.15 33.15
C ASN A 209 -35.11 13.58 32.68
N PHE A 210 -34.17 14.25 32.02
CA PHE A 210 -34.33 15.60 31.48
C PHE A 210 -34.25 15.58 29.94
N GLY A 211 -35.39 15.34 29.31
CA GLY A 211 -35.57 15.27 27.85
C GLY A 211 -36.53 14.14 27.46
N PHE A 212 -36.74 13.95 26.15
CA PHE A 212 -37.78 13.06 25.63
C PHE A 212 -37.24 11.69 25.19
N GLY A 213 -38.08 10.65 25.26
CA GLY A 213 -37.75 9.32 24.73
C GLY A 213 -36.57 8.62 25.44
N ASN A 214 -36.29 8.95 26.70
CA ASN A 214 -35.27 8.26 27.48
C ASN A 214 -35.85 7.01 28.16
N ILE A 215 -35.11 5.90 28.14
CA ILE A 215 -35.41 4.63 28.81
C ILE A 215 -34.29 4.37 29.81
N GLY A 216 -34.57 4.54 31.10
CA GLY A 216 -33.57 4.46 32.18
C GLY A 216 -33.68 5.65 33.13
N SER A 217 -32.57 6.05 33.75
CA SER A 217 -32.52 7.02 34.84
C SER A 217 -31.35 8.00 34.74
N LEU A 218 -31.54 9.22 35.25
CA LEU A 218 -30.54 10.29 35.31
C LEU A 218 -29.94 10.70 33.95
N ASN A 219 -30.70 10.57 32.86
CA ASN A 219 -30.27 11.03 31.55
C ASN A 219 -30.58 12.53 31.34
N LEU A 220 -29.64 13.26 30.72
CA LEU A 220 -29.79 14.65 30.29
C LEU A 220 -29.64 14.73 28.75
N GLY A 221 -30.73 15.02 28.06
CA GLY A 221 -30.87 14.94 26.60
C GLY A 221 -31.98 13.96 26.20
N SER A 222 -32.03 13.54 24.93
CA SER A 222 -33.18 12.76 24.41
C SER A 222 -32.76 11.44 23.73
N GLY A 223 -33.66 10.45 23.74
CA GLY A 223 -33.47 9.18 23.04
C GLY A 223 -32.39 8.27 23.62
N ASN A 224 -32.03 8.40 24.90
CA ASN A 224 -31.03 7.55 25.53
C ASN A 224 -31.67 6.27 26.09
N THR A 225 -31.00 5.12 25.90
CA THR A 225 -31.36 3.83 26.52
C THR A 225 -30.24 3.40 27.47
N GLY A 226 -30.49 3.46 28.77
CA GLY A 226 -29.51 3.25 29.83
C GLY A 226 -29.55 4.38 30.86
N ASP A 227 -28.58 4.38 31.77
CA ASP A 227 -28.51 5.33 32.89
C ASP A 227 -27.40 6.37 32.73
N THR A 228 -27.54 7.49 33.43
CA THR A 228 -26.50 8.51 33.68
C THR A 228 -25.84 9.11 32.44
N ASN A 229 -26.53 9.13 31.28
CA ASN A 229 -25.98 9.71 30.06
C ASN A 229 -26.23 11.23 29.98
N VAL A 230 -25.25 11.97 29.45
CA VAL A 230 -25.34 13.40 29.13
C VAL A 230 -25.11 13.58 27.63
N GLY A 231 -26.20 13.79 26.90
CA GLY A 231 -26.24 13.82 25.44
C GLY A 231 -27.48 13.11 24.91
N SER A 232 -27.50 12.77 23.62
CA SER A 232 -28.69 12.20 22.97
C SER A 232 -28.37 10.97 22.13
N GLY A 233 -29.31 10.02 22.06
CA GLY A 233 -29.19 8.82 21.23
C GLY A 233 -28.17 7.80 21.72
N ASN A 234 -27.79 7.78 23.00
CA ASN A 234 -26.85 6.79 23.54
C ASN A 234 -27.56 5.47 23.90
N ILE A 235 -26.89 4.35 23.73
CA ILE A 235 -27.32 3.01 24.17
C ILE A 235 -26.23 2.46 25.10
N GLY A 236 -26.49 2.43 26.39
CA GLY A 236 -25.52 2.10 27.45
C GLY A 236 -25.47 3.16 28.54
N ASN A 237 -24.50 3.05 29.45
CA ASN A 237 -24.49 3.82 30.70
C ASN A 237 -23.35 4.83 30.79
N THR A 238 -23.56 5.95 31.49
CA THR A 238 -22.51 6.93 31.84
C THR A 238 -21.73 7.48 30.63
N ASN A 239 -22.40 7.73 29.51
CA ASN A 239 -21.79 8.38 28.34
C ASN A 239 -21.93 9.91 28.41
N LEU A 240 -20.90 10.65 28.00
CA LEU A 240 -20.93 12.11 27.85
C LEU A 240 -20.65 12.47 26.38
N GLY A 241 -21.71 12.83 25.66
CA GLY A 241 -21.77 13.03 24.22
C GLY A 241 -22.93 12.25 23.59
N GLY A 242 -23.03 12.18 22.26
CA GLY A 242 -24.20 11.64 21.57
C GLY A 242 -23.91 10.42 20.68
N GLY A 243 -24.93 9.59 20.48
CA GLY A 243 -24.89 8.47 19.52
C GLY A 243 -23.90 7.35 19.87
N ASN A 244 -23.53 7.18 21.15
CA ASN A 244 -22.63 6.10 21.56
C ASN A 244 -23.41 4.79 21.79
N ILE A 245 -22.79 3.65 21.49
CA ILE A 245 -23.28 2.31 21.78
C ILE A 245 -22.24 1.61 22.65
N GLY A 246 -22.54 1.41 23.93
CA GLY A 246 -21.58 1.02 24.97
C GLY A 246 -21.59 2.00 26.13
N SER A 247 -20.70 1.81 27.10
CA SER A 247 -20.69 2.55 28.36
C SER A 247 -19.38 3.30 28.62
N PHE A 248 -19.45 4.32 29.48
CA PHE A 248 -18.32 5.14 29.91
C PHE A 248 -17.57 5.87 28.78
N ASN A 249 -18.24 6.15 27.66
CA ASN A 249 -17.63 6.90 26.55
C ASN A 249 -17.71 8.41 26.78
N LEU A 250 -16.61 9.11 26.50
CA LEU A 250 -16.53 10.57 26.49
C LEU A 250 -16.26 11.04 25.06
N GLY A 251 -17.28 11.61 24.43
CA GLY A 251 -17.32 11.96 23.01
C GLY A 251 -18.53 11.32 22.33
N SER A 252 -18.52 11.22 21.00
CA SER A 252 -19.74 10.90 20.22
C SER A 252 -19.51 9.84 19.15
N GLY A 253 -20.54 9.04 18.86
CA GLY A 253 -20.52 8.03 17.81
C GLY A 253 -19.60 6.84 18.07
N ASN A 254 -19.22 6.57 19.33
CA ASN A 254 -18.37 5.42 19.67
C ASN A 254 -19.20 4.15 19.79
N GLN A 255 -18.67 3.01 19.34
CA GLN A 255 -19.23 1.68 19.50
C GLN A 255 -18.25 0.79 20.29
N GLY A 256 -18.56 0.56 21.56
CA GLY A 256 -17.69 -0.11 22.54
C GLY A 256 -17.59 0.71 23.83
N ASP A 257 -16.75 0.25 24.76
CA ASP A 257 -16.68 0.79 26.12
C ASP A 257 -15.40 1.60 26.38
N ILE A 258 -15.51 2.62 27.23
CA ILE A 258 -14.39 3.41 27.76
C ILE A 258 -13.57 4.09 26.65
N ASN A 259 -14.23 4.62 25.61
CA ASN A 259 -13.55 5.41 24.57
C ASN A 259 -13.59 6.91 24.90
N LEU A 260 -12.47 7.60 24.65
CA LEU A 260 -12.32 9.05 24.76
C LEU A 260 -12.03 9.64 23.37
N GLY A 261 -13.06 10.19 22.74
CA GLY A 261 -13.02 10.83 21.42
C GLY A 261 -14.23 10.46 20.55
N ILE A 262 -14.07 10.49 19.22
CA ILE A 262 -15.19 10.45 18.28
C ILE A 262 -15.07 9.26 17.33
N GLY A 263 -16.17 8.51 17.12
CA GLY A 263 -16.28 7.54 16.04
C GLY A 263 -15.37 6.31 16.17
N ASN A 264 -15.00 5.90 17.39
CA ASN A 264 -14.21 4.68 17.59
C ASN A 264 -15.10 3.43 17.60
N VAL A 265 -14.60 2.32 17.07
CA VAL A 265 -15.22 0.99 17.14
C VAL A 265 -14.27 0.04 17.86
N GLY A 266 -14.66 -0.44 19.04
CA GLY A 266 -13.81 -1.18 19.98
C GLY A 266 -13.70 -0.46 21.32
N ASN A 267 -12.81 -0.93 22.19
CA ASN A 267 -12.76 -0.51 23.60
C ASN A 267 -11.46 0.22 23.95
N LEU A 268 -11.50 1.09 24.96
CA LEU A 268 -10.30 1.73 25.54
C LEU A 268 -9.48 2.59 24.55
N ASN A 269 -10.12 3.18 23.53
CA ASN A 269 -9.43 4.05 22.58
C ASN A 269 -9.39 5.51 23.07
N LEU A 270 -8.24 6.17 22.96
CA LEU A 270 -8.04 7.60 23.19
C LEU A 270 -7.67 8.29 21.87
N GLY A 271 -8.63 8.97 21.27
CA GLY A 271 -8.56 9.61 19.97
C GLY A 271 -9.79 9.32 19.13
N SER A 272 -9.72 9.45 17.80
CA SER A 272 -10.91 9.37 16.93
C SER A 272 -10.76 8.42 15.75
N GLY A 273 -11.85 7.80 15.33
CA GLY A 273 -11.92 6.97 14.12
C GLY A 273 -11.08 5.69 14.17
N ASN A 274 -10.80 5.15 15.36
CA ASN A 274 -10.07 3.88 15.48
C ASN A 274 -11.02 2.68 15.31
N PHE A 275 -10.57 1.63 14.64
CA PHE A 275 -11.24 0.33 14.54
C PHE A 275 -10.36 -0.75 15.18
N GLY A 276 -10.72 -1.18 16.40
CA GLY A 276 -9.90 -2.01 17.29
C GLY A 276 -9.84 -1.40 18.69
N SER A 277 -8.97 -1.92 19.55
CA SER A 277 -8.99 -1.59 20.98
C SER A 277 -7.64 -1.09 21.50
N GLN A 278 -7.66 -0.31 22.59
CA GLN A 278 -6.47 0.18 23.30
C GLN A 278 -5.56 1.08 22.45
N ASN A 279 -6.10 1.80 21.46
CA ASN A 279 -5.31 2.72 20.63
C ASN A 279 -5.21 4.11 21.27
N LEU A 280 -4.01 4.70 21.23
CA LEU A 280 -3.72 6.09 21.59
C LEU A 280 -3.37 6.88 20.34
N GLY A 281 -4.32 7.61 19.79
CA GLY A 281 -4.22 8.35 18.52
C GLY A 281 -5.46 8.13 17.65
N SER A 282 -5.38 8.46 16.37
CA SER A 282 -6.57 8.49 15.49
C SER A 282 -6.41 7.68 14.20
N GLY A 283 -7.51 7.15 13.69
CA GLY A 283 -7.55 6.45 12.39
C GLY A 283 -6.77 5.14 12.33
N ASN A 284 -6.57 4.46 13.46
CA ASN A 284 -5.87 3.16 13.48
C ASN A 284 -6.85 2.01 13.18
N ILE A 285 -6.42 1.01 12.41
CA ILE A 285 -7.13 -0.26 12.17
C ILE A 285 -6.29 -1.38 12.79
N GLY A 286 -6.74 -1.93 13.91
CA GLY A 286 -5.99 -2.85 14.77
C GLY A 286 -5.92 -2.34 16.21
N SER A 287 -5.11 -2.99 17.05
CA SER A 287 -5.13 -2.76 18.50
C SER A 287 -3.77 -2.35 19.07
N THR A 288 -3.81 -1.68 20.23
CA THR A 288 -2.62 -1.34 21.03
C THR A 288 -1.61 -0.46 20.27
N ASN A 289 -2.07 0.38 19.34
CA ASN A 289 -1.22 1.33 18.63
C ASN A 289 -1.08 2.65 19.40
N VAL A 290 0.12 3.25 19.41
CA VAL A 290 0.41 4.59 19.93
C VAL A 290 0.87 5.46 18.77
N GLY A 291 -0.03 6.30 18.26
CA GLY A 291 0.13 7.10 17.05
C GLY A 291 -1.10 7.01 16.16
N SER A 292 -1.02 7.51 14.93
CA SER A 292 -2.19 7.66 14.05
C SER A 292 -2.02 6.99 12.69
N GLY A 293 -3.13 6.54 12.09
CA GLY A 293 -3.16 5.99 10.73
C GLY A 293 -2.43 4.65 10.57
N ASN A 294 -2.28 3.86 11.63
CA ASN A 294 -1.65 2.54 11.53
C ASN A 294 -2.66 1.47 11.08
N ILE A 295 -2.23 0.51 10.26
CA ILE A 295 -2.97 -0.70 9.89
C ILE A 295 -2.17 -1.90 10.40
N GLY A 296 -2.66 -2.55 11.46
CA GLY A 296 -1.94 -3.56 12.22
C GLY A 296 -1.94 -3.23 13.72
N SER A 297 -1.18 -3.99 14.52
CA SER A 297 -1.24 -3.88 15.99
C SER A 297 0.11 -3.62 16.64
N THR A 298 0.09 -3.06 17.85
CA THR A 298 1.27 -2.86 18.69
C THR A 298 2.33 -1.93 18.05
N ASN A 299 1.92 -0.97 17.21
CA ASN A 299 2.84 -0.01 16.61
C ASN A 299 3.00 1.24 17.50
N VAL A 300 4.22 1.77 17.60
CA VAL A 300 4.54 3.04 18.27
C VAL A 300 5.09 4.03 17.23
N GLY A 301 4.23 4.92 16.76
CA GLY A 301 4.47 5.82 15.64
C GLY A 301 3.25 5.87 14.71
N SER A 302 3.37 6.53 13.55
CA SER A 302 2.22 6.80 12.67
C SER A 302 2.41 6.25 11.25
N GLY A 303 1.30 5.91 10.60
CA GLY A 303 1.28 5.48 9.20
C GLY A 303 1.97 4.15 8.92
N ASN A 304 2.07 3.24 9.90
CA ASN A 304 2.64 1.91 9.68
C ASN A 304 1.59 0.95 9.10
N ILE A 305 2.02 0.05 8.20
CA ILE A 305 1.22 -1.07 7.67
C ILE A 305 1.94 -2.37 8.05
N GLY A 306 1.44 -3.06 9.06
CA GLY A 306 2.13 -4.15 9.75
C GLY A 306 2.08 -3.97 11.26
N SER A 307 2.75 -4.84 12.01
CA SER A 307 2.66 -4.91 13.46
C SER A 307 4.02 -4.79 14.17
N THR A 308 3.99 -4.38 15.44
CA THR A 308 5.17 -4.31 16.31
C THR A 308 6.26 -3.34 15.81
N ASN A 309 5.91 -2.33 15.01
CA ASN A 309 6.86 -1.33 14.54
C ASN A 309 7.05 -0.21 15.56
N VAL A 310 8.29 0.26 15.75
CA VAL A 310 8.61 1.45 16.54
C VAL A 310 9.24 2.50 15.63
N GLY A 311 8.46 3.51 15.26
CA GLY A 311 8.76 4.48 14.23
C GLY A 311 7.58 4.67 13.29
N SER A 312 7.74 5.46 12.24
CA SER A 312 6.64 5.88 11.35
C SER A 312 6.87 5.49 9.90
N GLY A 313 5.78 5.23 9.18
CA GLY A 313 5.79 4.93 7.74
C GLY A 313 6.40 3.58 7.36
N ASN A 314 6.47 2.61 8.29
CA ASN A 314 6.98 1.27 7.97
C ASN A 314 5.91 0.42 7.28
N ILE A 315 6.31 -0.39 6.32
CA ILE A 315 5.50 -1.44 5.69
C ILE A 315 6.18 -2.77 6.02
N GLY A 316 5.47 -3.68 6.70
CA GLY A 316 6.02 -4.90 7.28
C GLY A 316 6.11 -4.86 8.81
N ASP A 317 6.68 -5.90 9.40
CA ASP A 317 6.60 -6.18 10.84
C ASP A 317 7.93 -6.00 11.58
N THR A 318 7.84 -5.61 12.86
CA THR A 318 8.97 -5.58 13.81
C THR A 318 10.14 -4.69 13.36
N ASN A 319 9.87 -3.55 12.72
CA ASN A 319 10.89 -2.58 12.36
C ASN A 319 11.11 -1.55 13.49
N PHE A 320 12.36 -1.15 13.72
CA PHE A 320 12.74 -0.08 14.63
C PHE A 320 13.38 1.08 13.85
N GLY A 321 12.66 2.18 13.70
CA GLY A 321 13.01 3.35 12.90
C GLY A 321 11.95 3.64 11.82
N ASN A 322 12.26 4.50 10.85
CA ASN A 322 11.25 5.09 9.96
C ASN A 322 11.36 4.61 8.51
N GLY A 323 10.22 4.47 7.82
CA GLY A 323 10.19 4.28 6.38
C GLY A 323 10.82 2.99 5.87
N ASN A 324 10.84 1.91 6.66
CA ASN A 324 11.33 0.61 6.22
C ASN A 324 10.22 -0.15 5.45
N ASN A 325 10.59 -0.91 4.43
CA ASN A 325 9.71 -1.74 3.63
C ASN A 325 10.20 -3.20 3.63
N GLY A 326 9.69 -4.00 4.56
CA GLY A 326 10.15 -5.34 4.91
C GLY A 326 10.12 -5.54 6.42
N ASN A 327 10.74 -6.63 6.91
CA ASN A 327 10.61 -7.05 8.31
C ASN A 327 11.95 -6.98 9.06
N PHE A 328 11.89 -6.79 10.39
CA PHE A 328 13.05 -6.87 11.30
C PHE A 328 14.19 -5.88 10.96
N ASN A 329 13.90 -4.72 10.37
CA ASN A 329 14.94 -3.72 10.10
C ASN A 329 15.18 -2.82 11.33
N PHE A 330 16.44 -2.49 11.61
CA PHE A 330 16.83 -1.51 12.61
C PHE A 330 17.51 -0.31 11.94
N GLY A 331 16.89 0.86 12.00
CA GLY A 331 17.28 2.07 11.28
C GLY A 331 16.19 2.51 10.30
N SER A 332 16.52 3.25 9.25
CA SER A 332 15.51 3.93 8.42
C SER A 332 15.72 3.82 6.92
N GLY A 333 14.61 3.76 6.17
CA GLY A 333 14.63 3.72 4.70
C GLY A 333 15.12 2.40 4.11
N ASN A 334 15.15 1.30 4.87
CA ASN A 334 15.61 0.01 4.35
C ASN A 334 14.49 -0.68 3.56
N THR A 335 14.82 -1.29 2.42
CA THR A 335 13.91 -2.12 1.62
C THR A 335 14.41 -3.56 1.59
N GLY A 336 13.57 -4.52 1.99
CA GLY A 336 13.97 -5.88 2.35
C GLY A 336 14.06 -6.06 3.87
N SER A 337 14.65 -7.17 4.32
CA SER A 337 14.50 -7.61 5.73
C SER A 337 15.83 -7.83 6.47
N ASN A 338 15.80 -7.71 7.79
CA ASN A 338 16.96 -7.90 8.68
C ASN A 338 18.12 -6.91 8.42
N ASN A 339 17.86 -5.73 7.87
CA ASN A 339 18.91 -4.73 7.66
C ASN A 339 19.13 -3.89 8.93
N ILE A 340 20.40 -3.55 9.20
CA ILE A 340 20.80 -2.66 10.29
C ILE A 340 21.49 -1.44 9.70
N GLY A 341 20.90 -0.25 9.86
CA GLY A 341 21.39 1.02 9.35
C GLY A 341 20.38 1.70 8.42
N PHE A 342 20.88 2.37 7.37
CA PHE A 342 20.07 3.34 6.62
C PHE A 342 20.11 3.11 5.11
N GLY A 343 18.95 3.14 4.46
CA GLY A 343 18.84 3.12 3.00
C GLY A 343 19.33 1.84 2.32
N ASN A 344 19.43 0.71 3.04
CA ASN A 344 19.88 -0.55 2.44
C ASN A 344 18.75 -1.19 1.61
N THR A 345 19.09 -1.80 0.47
CA THR A 345 18.16 -2.52 -0.41
C THR A 345 18.60 -3.97 -0.56
N GLY A 346 17.74 -4.91 -0.17
CA GLY A 346 18.06 -6.34 -0.05
C GLY A 346 17.99 -6.78 1.41
N SER A 347 18.62 -7.90 1.77
CA SER A 347 18.46 -8.50 3.11
C SER A 347 19.75 -8.71 3.88
N GLY A 348 19.70 -8.53 5.20
CA GLY A 348 20.81 -8.82 6.11
C GLY A 348 22.01 -7.87 5.98
N ASN A 349 21.83 -6.67 5.43
CA ASN A 349 22.92 -5.70 5.30
C ASN A 349 23.16 -4.92 6.60
N PHE A 350 24.42 -4.58 6.88
CA PHE A 350 24.83 -3.70 7.96
C PHE A 350 25.51 -2.44 7.40
N GLY A 351 24.96 -1.26 7.70
CA GLY A 351 25.54 0.04 7.34
C GLY A 351 24.60 0.89 6.47
N PHE A 352 25.16 1.55 5.45
CA PHE A 352 24.50 2.67 4.76
C PHE A 352 24.42 2.46 3.25
N GLY A 353 23.23 2.49 2.66
CA GLY A 353 23.06 2.53 1.20
C GLY A 353 23.56 1.31 0.44
N ASN A 354 23.67 0.14 1.09
CA ASN A 354 24.12 -1.08 0.43
C ASN A 354 22.99 -1.69 -0.40
N THR A 355 23.31 -2.23 -1.59
CA THR A 355 22.39 -2.90 -2.50
C THR A 355 22.82 -4.35 -2.74
N GLY A 356 21.93 -5.30 -2.46
CA GLY A 356 22.23 -6.74 -2.42
C GLY A 356 22.08 -7.29 -1.00
N ASN A 357 22.70 -8.43 -0.70
CA ASN A 357 22.48 -9.16 0.55
C ASN A 357 23.77 -9.35 1.35
N ASN A 358 23.62 -9.40 2.67
CA ASN A 358 24.70 -9.73 3.62
C ASN A 358 25.95 -8.82 3.52
N ASN A 359 25.80 -7.59 3.04
CA ASN A 359 26.91 -6.63 2.95
C ASN A 359 27.17 -5.93 4.29
N ILE A 360 28.43 -5.60 4.59
CA ILE A 360 28.83 -4.82 5.77
C ILE A 360 29.64 -3.61 5.30
N GLY A 361 29.02 -2.43 5.24
CA GLY A 361 29.70 -1.28 4.65
C GLY A 361 28.83 -0.08 4.29
N ILE A 362 29.35 0.73 3.38
CA ILE A 362 28.71 1.96 2.87
C ILE A 362 28.66 1.87 1.34
N GLY A 363 27.47 1.94 0.73
CA GLY A 363 27.30 2.07 -0.72
C GLY A 363 27.68 0.84 -1.55
N LEU A 364 27.81 -0.34 -0.94
CA LEU A 364 28.20 -1.57 -1.64
C LEU A 364 27.11 -2.01 -2.64
N THR A 365 27.48 -2.69 -3.72
CA THR A 365 26.53 -3.26 -4.70
C THR A 365 26.97 -4.67 -5.08
N GLY A 366 26.16 -5.68 -4.76
CA GLY A 366 26.47 -7.11 -4.87
C GLY A 366 26.20 -7.83 -3.54
N ASP A 367 26.60 -9.09 -3.42
CA ASP A 367 26.34 -9.91 -2.22
C ASP A 367 27.62 -10.20 -1.41
N GLY A 368 27.49 -10.24 -0.08
CA GLY A 368 28.52 -10.69 0.85
C GLY A 368 29.80 -9.84 0.90
N GLN A 369 29.73 -8.55 0.56
CA GLN A 369 30.90 -7.67 0.52
C GLN A 369 31.14 -6.96 1.86
N ILE A 370 32.41 -6.65 2.15
CA ILE A 370 32.80 -5.83 3.29
C ILE A 370 33.69 -4.68 2.80
N GLY A 371 33.29 -3.42 3.02
CA GLY A 371 34.06 -2.24 2.60
C GLY A 371 33.24 -0.98 2.29
N ILE A 372 33.72 -0.19 1.32
CA ILE A 372 33.07 1.05 0.84
C ILE A 372 32.86 0.95 -0.69
N GLY A 373 31.65 1.29 -1.14
CA GLY A 373 31.20 1.27 -2.52
C GLY A 373 31.99 2.20 -3.45
N GLY A 374 32.05 1.83 -4.72
CA GLY A 374 32.95 2.45 -5.71
C GLY A 374 34.43 2.09 -5.51
N LEU A 375 34.81 1.58 -4.33
CA LEU A 375 36.16 1.15 -3.99
C LEU A 375 36.22 -0.35 -3.71
N ASN A 376 35.12 -1.09 -3.73
CA ASN A 376 35.10 -2.56 -3.69
C ASN A 376 33.93 -3.04 -4.57
N SER A 377 34.19 -3.88 -5.58
CA SER A 377 33.24 -4.14 -6.67
C SER A 377 33.19 -5.61 -7.10
N GLY A 378 31.99 -6.14 -7.36
CA GLY A 378 31.75 -7.54 -7.71
C GLY A 378 31.11 -8.30 -6.55
N SER A 379 31.58 -9.51 -6.24
CA SER A 379 30.88 -10.43 -5.33
C SER A 379 31.81 -11.04 -4.27
N GLY A 380 31.40 -11.05 -3.00
CA GLY A 380 32.13 -11.74 -1.92
C GLY A 380 33.54 -11.20 -1.63
N ASN A 381 33.85 -9.96 -1.99
CA ASN A 381 35.16 -9.35 -1.74
C ASN A 381 35.24 -8.77 -0.32
N ILE A 382 36.37 -8.99 0.36
CA ILE A 382 36.64 -8.52 1.73
C ILE A 382 37.83 -7.56 1.72
N GLY A 383 37.60 -6.29 2.10
CA GLY A 383 38.66 -5.28 2.22
C GLY A 383 38.38 -4.03 1.38
N PHE A 384 39.39 -3.53 0.66
CA PHE A 384 39.32 -2.23 -0.02
C PHE A 384 40.11 -2.24 -1.33
N GLY A 385 39.60 -1.58 -2.37
CA GLY A 385 40.20 -1.52 -3.71
C GLY A 385 39.93 -2.75 -4.59
N ASN A 386 39.22 -3.77 -4.12
CA ASN A 386 39.10 -5.04 -4.85
C ASN A 386 38.06 -4.99 -5.99
N SER A 387 38.29 -5.79 -7.04
CA SER A 387 37.36 -5.99 -8.17
C SER A 387 37.24 -7.46 -8.57
N GLY A 388 36.03 -7.91 -8.90
CA GLY A 388 35.76 -9.29 -9.28
C GLY A 388 35.17 -10.12 -8.14
N THR A 389 35.61 -11.37 -7.96
CA THR A 389 34.92 -12.35 -7.10
C THR A 389 35.82 -12.93 -6.01
N GLY A 390 35.40 -12.86 -4.75
CA GLY A 390 36.02 -13.60 -3.64
C GLY A 390 37.43 -13.16 -3.25
N ASN A 391 37.83 -11.92 -3.56
CA ASN A 391 39.17 -11.41 -3.23
C ASN A 391 39.24 -10.90 -1.79
N VAL A 392 40.35 -11.16 -1.10
CA VAL A 392 40.59 -10.73 0.29
C VAL A 392 41.85 -9.86 0.39
N GLY A 393 41.72 -8.66 0.95
CA GLY A 393 42.83 -7.73 1.16
C GLY A 393 42.65 -6.42 0.39
N LEU A 394 43.72 -5.90 -0.23
CA LEU A 394 43.73 -4.59 -0.88
C LEU A 394 43.98 -4.63 -2.40
N PHE A 395 43.23 -3.85 -3.18
CA PHE A 395 43.49 -3.56 -4.60
C PHE A 395 43.63 -4.78 -5.53
N ASN A 396 43.04 -5.93 -5.18
CA ASN A 396 43.11 -7.14 -6.01
C ASN A 396 42.08 -7.11 -7.15
N SER A 397 42.35 -7.80 -8.25
CA SER A 397 41.45 -7.90 -9.41
C SER A 397 41.32 -9.34 -9.91
N GLY A 398 40.10 -9.76 -10.26
CA GLY A 398 39.80 -11.10 -10.75
C GLY A 398 39.17 -11.98 -9.68
N THR A 399 39.62 -13.24 -9.54
CA THR A 399 38.92 -14.26 -8.73
C THR A 399 39.79 -14.87 -7.64
N GLY A 400 39.35 -14.79 -6.37
CA GLY A 400 39.91 -15.56 -5.27
C GLY A 400 41.33 -15.17 -4.85
N ASN A 401 41.79 -13.95 -5.14
CA ASN A 401 43.14 -13.51 -4.78
C ASN A 401 43.19 -13.04 -3.31
N VAL A 402 44.32 -13.30 -2.63
CA VAL A 402 44.53 -12.94 -1.22
C VAL A 402 45.80 -12.10 -1.07
N GLY A 403 45.67 -10.88 -0.54
CA GLY A 403 46.78 -9.98 -0.26
C GLY A 403 46.62 -8.61 -0.93
N PHE A 404 47.65 -8.13 -1.63
CA PHE A 404 47.75 -6.75 -2.09
C PHE A 404 48.04 -6.66 -3.60
N GLY A 405 47.19 -5.99 -4.37
CA GLY A 405 47.48 -5.63 -5.76
C GLY A 405 47.61 -6.81 -6.74
N ASN A 406 47.09 -8.00 -6.40
CA ASN A 406 47.18 -9.16 -7.28
C ASN A 406 46.14 -9.08 -8.42
N SER A 407 46.43 -9.67 -9.57
CA SER A 407 45.52 -9.74 -10.72
C SER A 407 45.40 -11.14 -11.29
N GLY A 408 44.18 -11.55 -11.69
CA GLY A 408 43.89 -12.88 -12.23
C GLY A 408 43.21 -13.78 -11.20
N THR A 409 43.69 -15.02 -11.04
CA THR A 409 43.00 -16.07 -10.29
C THR A 409 43.87 -16.71 -9.20
N ALA A 410 43.31 -16.83 -7.98
CA ALA A 410 43.88 -17.59 -6.86
C ALA A 410 45.33 -17.23 -6.46
N ASN A 411 45.78 -16.00 -6.70
CA ASN A 411 47.12 -15.56 -6.32
C ASN A 411 47.17 -15.14 -4.85
N THR A 412 48.26 -15.44 -4.15
CA THR A 412 48.48 -15.09 -2.74
C THR A 412 49.75 -14.27 -2.56
N GLY A 413 49.65 -13.08 -1.95
CA GLY A 413 50.79 -12.21 -1.63
C GLY A 413 50.66 -10.81 -2.23
N PHE A 414 51.71 -10.30 -2.87
CA PHE A 414 51.80 -8.91 -3.34
C PHE A 414 52.08 -8.82 -4.84
N GLY A 415 51.24 -8.11 -5.60
CA GLY A 415 51.52 -7.71 -6.99
C GLY A 415 51.65 -8.86 -7.99
N ASN A 416 51.15 -10.06 -7.69
CA ASN A 416 51.22 -11.19 -8.62
C ASN A 416 50.18 -11.07 -9.73
N ALA A 417 50.50 -11.52 -10.95
CA ALA A 417 49.62 -11.47 -12.12
C ALA A 417 49.51 -12.83 -12.80
N GLY A 418 48.28 -13.33 -12.98
CA GLY A 418 48.00 -14.61 -13.64
C GLY A 418 47.28 -15.60 -12.71
N ASN A 419 47.75 -16.84 -12.61
CA ASN A 419 47.00 -17.93 -11.97
C ASN A 419 47.81 -18.68 -10.89
N VAL A 420 47.27 -18.84 -9.68
CA VAL A 420 47.86 -19.64 -8.58
C VAL A 420 49.31 -19.28 -8.22
N ASN A 421 49.70 -18.00 -8.32
CA ASN A 421 51.04 -17.57 -7.92
C ASN A 421 51.10 -17.22 -6.43
N THR A 422 52.21 -17.53 -5.75
CA THR A 422 52.42 -17.24 -4.32
C THR A 422 53.71 -16.43 -4.10
N GLY A 423 53.61 -15.29 -3.42
CA GLY A 423 54.74 -14.44 -3.07
C GLY A 423 54.64 -13.03 -3.65
N PHE A 424 55.69 -12.54 -4.31
CA PHE A 424 55.83 -11.13 -4.70
C PHE A 424 56.09 -10.97 -6.20
N TRP A 425 55.27 -10.18 -6.90
CA TRP A 425 55.50 -9.76 -8.30
C TRP A 425 55.66 -10.89 -9.34
N ASN A 426 55.13 -12.09 -9.07
CA ASN A 426 55.22 -13.20 -10.01
C ASN A 426 54.19 -13.04 -11.14
N GLY A 427 54.59 -13.32 -12.38
CA GLY A 427 53.76 -13.28 -13.59
C GLY A 427 53.58 -14.66 -14.22
N GLY A 428 52.36 -15.03 -14.61
CA GLY A 428 52.05 -16.29 -15.28
C GLY A 428 51.32 -17.29 -14.37
N SER A 429 51.74 -18.55 -14.32
CA SER A 429 51.00 -19.62 -13.64
C SER A 429 51.82 -20.38 -12.60
N THR A 430 51.23 -20.70 -11.45
CA THR A 430 51.78 -21.65 -10.45
C THR A 430 53.20 -21.33 -9.98
N ASN A 431 53.62 -20.06 -10.00
CA ASN A 431 54.95 -19.66 -9.55
C ASN A 431 54.97 -19.34 -8.05
N THR A 432 56.07 -19.71 -7.36
CA THR A 432 56.28 -19.41 -5.95
C THR A 432 57.59 -18.63 -5.75
N GLY A 433 57.55 -17.55 -4.96
CA GLY A 433 58.73 -16.75 -4.64
C GLY A 433 58.61 -15.30 -5.12
N LEU A 434 59.63 -14.77 -5.80
CA LEU A 434 59.72 -13.35 -6.13
C LEU A 434 60.07 -13.09 -7.60
N ALA A 435 59.29 -12.24 -8.27
CA ALA A 435 59.53 -11.73 -9.62
C ALA A 435 59.76 -12.82 -10.69
N ASN A 436 59.16 -14.00 -10.53
CA ASN A 436 59.26 -15.08 -11.51
C ASN A 436 58.22 -14.89 -12.63
N ALA A 437 58.59 -15.17 -13.88
CA ALA A 437 57.75 -15.03 -15.06
C ALA A 437 57.63 -16.35 -15.83
N GLY A 438 56.40 -16.81 -16.12
CA GLY A 438 56.13 -18.05 -16.86
C GLY A 438 55.33 -19.06 -16.03
N ALA A 439 55.63 -20.36 -16.12
CA ALA A 439 54.83 -21.40 -15.47
C ALA A 439 55.62 -22.35 -14.57
N GLY A 440 55.24 -22.46 -13.29
CA GLY A 440 55.72 -23.48 -12.37
C GLY A 440 57.12 -23.22 -11.79
N ASN A 441 57.57 -21.98 -11.77
CA ASN A 441 58.88 -21.60 -11.23
C ASN A 441 58.83 -21.47 -9.70
N THR A 442 59.88 -21.92 -9.00
CA THR A 442 60.04 -21.74 -7.55
C THR A 442 61.40 -21.11 -7.25
N GLY A 443 61.42 -19.82 -6.93
CA GLY A 443 62.68 -19.09 -6.85
C GLY A 443 62.58 -17.57 -6.84
N PHE A 444 63.64 -16.91 -7.28
CA PHE A 444 63.75 -15.46 -7.38
C PHE A 444 64.24 -15.05 -8.78
N PHE A 445 63.47 -14.23 -9.49
CA PHE A 445 63.81 -13.68 -10.82
C PHE A 445 63.99 -14.74 -11.93
N ASP A 446 63.24 -15.86 -11.88
CA ASP A 446 63.27 -16.90 -12.92
C ASP A 446 62.33 -16.54 -14.09
N ALA A 447 62.75 -16.80 -15.34
CA ALA A 447 61.97 -16.54 -16.55
C ALA A 447 61.87 -17.79 -17.45
N GLY A 448 60.64 -18.22 -17.77
CA GLY A 448 60.34 -19.45 -18.52
C GLY A 448 59.57 -20.44 -17.64
N ASN A 449 59.74 -21.76 -17.84
CA ASN A 449 58.87 -22.75 -17.17
C ASN A 449 59.64 -23.79 -16.35
N TYR A 450 59.08 -24.19 -15.22
CA TYR A 450 59.57 -25.26 -14.33
C TYR A 450 61.00 -25.05 -13.81
N ASN A 451 61.38 -23.80 -13.54
CA ASN A 451 62.67 -23.46 -12.96
C ASN A 451 62.65 -23.56 -11.42
N PHE A 452 63.76 -24.00 -10.82
CA PHE A 452 63.94 -24.04 -9.37
C PHE A 452 65.28 -23.37 -9.00
N GLY A 453 65.24 -22.28 -8.24
CA GLY A 453 66.47 -21.58 -7.83
C GLY A 453 66.38 -20.06 -7.83
N SER A 454 67.27 -19.41 -8.59
CA SER A 454 67.22 -17.97 -8.83
C SER A 454 67.91 -17.61 -10.14
N LEU A 455 67.42 -16.55 -10.80
CA LEU A 455 68.00 -15.96 -12.03
C LEU A 455 68.06 -16.93 -13.23
N ASN A 456 67.25 -18.00 -13.25
CA ASN A 456 67.23 -18.95 -14.35
C ASN A 456 66.45 -18.39 -15.55
N ALA A 457 66.92 -18.64 -16.76
CA ALA A 457 66.21 -18.32 -18.01
C ALA A 457 66.00 -19.59 -18.86
N GLY A 458 64.80 -19.77 -19.41
CA GLY A 458 64.44 -20.95 -20.20
C GLY A 458 63.57 -21.95 -19.42
N ASN A 459 63.59 -23.22 -19.85
CA ASN A 459 62.71 -24.26 -19.32
C ASN A 459 63.52 -25.35 -18.59
N ILE A 460 63.00 -25.80 -17.44
CA ILE A 460 63.50 -26.94 -16.65
C ILE A 460 64.94 -26.74 -16.14
N ASN A 461 65.26 -25.55 -15.61
CA ASN A 461 66.52 -25.31 -14.93
C ASN A 461 66.41 -25.57 -13.42
N SER A 462 67.44 -26.20 -12.84
CA SER A 462 67.61 -26.27 -11.38
C SER A 462 69.00 -25.77 -11.01
N SER A 463 69.10 -24.62 -10.34
CA SER A 463 70.38 -24.05 -9.93
C SER A 463 70.30 -23.44 -8.53
N PHE A 464 71.34 -23.65 -7.71
CA PHE A 464 71.50 -22.88 -6.47
C PHE A 464 72.37 -21.62 -6.71
N VAL A 465 73.24 -21.67 -7.73
CA VAL A 465 73.90 -20.54 -8.42
C VAL A 465 74.27 -21.05 -9.83
N GLY A 466 74.06 -20.26 -10.90
CA GLY A 466 74.54 -20.63 -12.24
C GLY A 466 74.43 -19.55 -13.30
N ARG A 467 75.55 -18.86 -13.60
CA ARG A 467 75.73 -18.22 -14.93
C ARG A 467 76.22 -19.29 -15.90
N GLY A 468 75.66 -19.32 -17.11
CA GLY A 468 76.07 -20.21 -18.21
C GLY A 468 75.20 -20.00 -19.43
#